data_AF-A0AAE1QU67-F1
#
_entry.id   AF-A0AAE1QU67-F1
#
_cell.length_a   1.000
_cell.length_b   1.000
_cell.length_c   1.000
_cell.angle_alpha   90.00
_cell.angle_beta   90.00
_cell.angle_gamma   90.00
#
_symmetry.space_group_name_H-M   'P 1'
#
loop_
_entity.id
_entity.type
_entity.pdbx_description
1 polymer ?
#
loop_
_entity_poly.entity_id
_entity_poly.type
_entity_poly.pdbx_seq_one_letter_code
_entity_poly.pdbx_strand_id
1 'polypeptide(L)'
;MLKQYFDMKNMGIADIILGIKIYKTSGELVLSQSHYIEDVLRKFDVFDSPPIKSPMNMNHRIDKNRGAPVFQERYTQVICSLMYITNCTRPDIAYPVNKLAMFTRNLGNDHWKTLNWILRHLKYSLTYRLHYSIYPSVLEGYNDANWISDIENTKSTSGYVFTIGGGVLSWKSSKQTCIARCTMKSEFIILDNAGEEVE
;
A
#
# COMPACT_ATOMS: atom_id res chain seq x y z
N MET A 1 -13.06 25.94 21.47
CA MET A 1 -13.16 26.67 20.19
C MET A 1 -14.10 25.98 19.20
N LEU A 2 -13.89 24.71 18.79
CA LEU A 2 -14.81 24.06 17.82
C LEU A 2 -16.23 23.75 18.34
N LYS A 3 -16.38 23.36 19.62
CA LYS A 3 -17.68 23.07 20.25
C LYS A 3 -18.66 24.27 20.32
N GLN A 4 -18.16 25.49 20.11
CA GLN A 4 -19.00 26.69 20.08
C GLN A 4 -19.69 26.92 18.74
N TYR A 5 -19.14 26.36 17.65
CA TYR A 5 -19.63 26.57 16.29
C TYR A 5 -20.28 25.32 15.69
N PHE A 6 -19.97 24.14 16.25
CA PHE A 6 -20.46 22.86 15.75
C PHE A 6 -21.01 22.01 16.90
N ASP A 7 -22.14 21.38 16.65
CA ASP A 7 -22.68 20.37 17.56
C ASP A 7 -21.81 19.12 17.52
N MET A 8 -20.98 18.94 18.55
CA MET A 8 -19.97 17.89 18.59
C MET A 8 -19.84 17.29 19.98
N LYS A 9 -19.77 15.95 20.01
CA LYS A 9 -19.50 15.18 21.22
C LYS A 9 -18.01 14.86 21.30
N ASN A 10 -17.37 15.25 22.41
CA ASN A 10 -16.02 14.81 22.71
C ASN A 10 -16.09 13.36 23.23
N MET A 11 -15.52 12.42 22.49
CA MET A 11 -15.48 10.99 22.86
C MET A 11 -14.20 10.58 23.59
N GLY A 12 -13.33 11.54 23.92
CA GLY A 12 -12.04 11.26 24.57
C GLY A 12 -10.94 10.96 23.55
N ILE A 13 -9.96 10.18 23.98
CA ILE A 13 -8.84 9.75 23.12
C ILE A 13 -9.37 8.72 22.12
N ALA A 14 -8.98 8.87 20.86
CA ALA A 14 -9.44 7.95 19.81
C ALA A 14 -8.71 6.60 19.91
N ASP A 15 -9.48 5.53 20.09
CA ASP A 15 -8.96 4.15 20.09
C ASP A 15 -9.05 3.48 18.71
N ILE A 16 -10.05 3.87 17.90
CA ILE A 16 -10.27 3.35 16.54
C ILE A 16 -10.72 4.49 15.63
N ILE A 17 -10.07 4.64 14.48
CA ILE A 17 -10.48 5.55 13.41
C ILE A 17 -10.52 4.78 12.10
N LEU A 18 -11.69 4.72 11.47
CA LEU A 18 -11.89 4.04 10.17
C LEU A 18 -11.35 2.59 10.14
N GLY A 19 -11.42 1.86 11.25
CA GLY A 19 -10.89 0.48 11.34
C GLY A 19 -9.37 0.39 11.55
N ILE A 20 -8.69 1.51 11.79
CA ILE A 20 -7.32 1.58 12.30
C ILE A 20 -7.39 1.68 13.82
N LYS A 21 -6.84 0.69 14.51
CA LYS A 21 -6.65 0.75 15.97
C LYS A 21 -5.44 1.61 16.29
N ILE A 22 -5.62 2.51 17.23
CA ILE A 22 -4.63 3.48 17.67
C ILE A 22 -4.26 3.15 19.10
N TYR A 23 -2.98 2.87 19.35
CA TYR A 23 -2.44 2.73 20.69
C TYR A 23 -1.50 3.90 20.93
N LYS A 24 -1.86 4.77 21.85
CA LYS A 24 -1.07 5.95 22.20
C LYS A 24 -0.59 5.85 23.64
N THR A 25 0.71 5.94 23.84
CA THR A 25 1.35 6.10 25.15
C THR A 25 2.01 7.47 25.25
N SER A 26 2.67 7.77 26.37
CA SER A 26 3.38 9.05 26.55
C SER A 26 4.54 9.26 25.59
N GLY A 27 5.05 8.19 24.96
CA GLY A 27 6.24 8.23 24.10
C GLY A 27 6.09 7.55 22.74
N GLU A 28 4.96 6.88 22.50
CA GLU A 28 4.78 6.06 21.31
C GLU A 28 3.36 6.17 20.75
N LEU A 29 3.27 6.06 19.43
CA LEU A 29 2.02 5.92 18.70
C LEU A 29 2.11 4.66 17.84
N VAL A 30 1.13 3.77 17.96
CA VAL A 30 1.06 2.54 17.17
C VAL A 30 -0.25 2.47 16.42
N LEU A 31 -0.17 2.27 15.11
CA LEU A 31 -1.31 2.10 14.23
C LEU A 31 -1.39 0.64 13.75
N SER A 32 -2.56 0.02 13.93
CA SER A 32 -2.79 -1.37 13.55
C SER A 32 -4.09 -1.53 12.76
N GLN A 33 -4.03 -2.20 11.62
CA GLN A 33 -5.22 -2.61 10.85
C GLN A 33 -5.52 -4.12 10.94
N SER A 34 -4.97 -4.81 11.94
CA SER A 34 -5.09 -6.27 12.04
C SER A 34 -6.54 -6.78 11.96
N HIS A 35 -7.49 -6.08 12.58
CA HIS A 35 -8.91 -6.44 12.53
C HIS A 35 -9.48 -6.30 11.11
N TYR A 36 -9.23 -5.17 10.44
CA TYR A 36 -9.71 -4.95 9.08
C TYR A 36 -9.10 -5.96 8.10
N ILE A 37 -7.81 -6.28 8.26
CA ILE A 37 -7.14 -7.30 7.46
C ILE A 37 -7.82 -8.66 7.67
N GLU A 38 -8.11 -9.05 8.91
CA GLU A 38 -8.83 -10.29 9.21
C GLU A 38 -10.22 -10.33 8.55
N ASP A 39 -10.99 -9.24 8.62
CA ASP A 39 -12.30 -9.13 7.98
C ASP A 39 -12.19 -9.30 6.46
N VAL A 40 -11.19 -8.68 5.83
CA VAL A 40 -10.90 -8.82 4.39
C VAL A 40 -10.54 -10.26 4.04
N LEU A 41 -9.71 -10.92 4.84
CA LEU A 41 -9.32 -12.32 4.61
C LEU A 41 -10.49 -13.28 4.73
N ARG A 42 -11.40 -13.05 5.69
CA ARG A 42 -12.63 -13.84 5.85
C ARG A 42 -13.61 -13.57 4.71
N LYS A 43 -13.82 -12.30 4.34
CA LYS A 43 -14.71 -11.89 3.25
C LYS A 43 -14.38 -12.54 1.90
N PHE A 44 -13.10 -12.78 1.63
CA PHE A 44 -12.63 -13.34 0.37
C PHE A 44 -12.21 -14.81 0.45
N ASP A 45 -12.54 -15.52 1.54
CA ASP A 45 -12.29 -16.95 1.73
C ASP A 45 -10.80 -17.35 1.76
N VAL A 46 -9.92 -16.43 2.18
CA VAL A 46 -8.46 -16.66 2.25
C VAL A 46 -7.97 -16.86 3.69
N PHE A 47 -8.81 -16.64 4.69
CA PHE A 47 -8.41 -16.72 6.10
C PHE A 47 -7.82 -18.08 6.48
N ASP A 48 -8.33 -19.21 5.96
CA ASP A 48 -7.81 -20.55 6.29
C ASP A 48 -6.63 -20.99 5.41
N SER A 49 -6.27 -20.19 4.41
CA SER A 49 -5.15 -20.51 3.51
C SER A 49 -3.78 -20.41 4.22
N PRO A 50 -2.77 -21.19 3.79
CA PRO A 50 -1.44 -21.13 4.41
C PRO A 50 -0.76 -19.77 4.16
N PRO A 51 -0.17 -19.13 5.20
CA PRO A 51 0.44 -17.80 5.07
C PRO A 51 1.67 -17.81 4.16
N ILE A 52 2.01 -16.66 3.56
CA ILE A 52 3.21 -16.48 2.72
C ILE A 52 4.07 -15.32 3.23
N LYS A 53 5.38 -15.54 3.38
CA LYS A 53 6.30 -14.52 3.91
C LYS A 53 6.54 -13.34 2.96
N SER A 54 6.58 -13.55 1.65
CA SER A 54 6.89 -12.49 0.68
C SER A 54 5.62 -11.81 0.14
N PRO A 55 5.57 -10.46 0.05
CA PRO A 55 4.41 -9.74 -0.52
C PRO A 55 4.21 -9.98 -2.01
N MET A 56 5.27 -10.36 -2.74
CA MET A 56 5.23 -10.68 -4.15
C MET A 56 6.27 -11.75 -4.50
N ASN A 57 6.00 -12.56 -5.53
CA ASN A 57 6.99 -13.48 -6.08
C ASN A 57 7.87 -12.75 -7.11
N MET A 58 9.16 -12.57 -6.81
CA MET A 58 10.10 -11.85 -7.68
C MET A 58 10.29 -12.52 -9.06
N ASN A 59 10.04 -13.83 -9.15
CA ASN A 59 10.19 -14.60 -10.39
C ASN A 59 8.90 -14.62 -11.24
N HIS A 60 7.79 -14.09 -10.72
CA HIS A 60 6.51 -14.08 -11.43
C HIS A 60 6.26 -12.72 -12.08
N ARG A 61 6.32 -12.68 -13.41
CA ARG A 61 5.96 -11.48 -14.18
C ARG A 61 4.45 -11.38 -14.32
N ILE A 62 3.91 -10.21 -14.00
CA ILE A 62 2.49 -9.88 -14.14
C ILE A 62 2.30 -9.25 -15.52
N ASP A 63 2.03 -10.08 -16.52
CA ASP A 63 1.86 -9.66 -17.91
C ASP A 63 0.38 -9.35 -18.25
N LYS A 64 0.13 -8.66 -19.37
CA LYS A 64 -1.26 -8.43 -19.83
C LYS A 64 -1.97 -9.75 -20.13
N ASN A 65 -3.23 -9.83 -19.72
CA ASN A 65 -4.08 -10.94 -20.09
C ASN A 65 -4.39 -10.90 -21.60
N ARG A 66 -4.11 -11.99 -22.30
CA ARG A 66 -4.48 -12.18 -23.73
C ARG A 66 -5.76 -12.98 -23.91
N GLY A 67 -6.30 -13.56 -22.83
CA GLY A 67 -7.55 -14.32 -22.84
C GLY A 67 -8.77 -13.48 -22.47
N ALA A 68 -9.91 -14.14 -22.29
CA ALA A 68 -11.11 -13.50 -21.76
C ALA A 68 -10.91 -13.05 -20.30
N PRO A 69 -11.46 -11.90 -19.90
CA PRO A 69 -11.42 -11.46 -18.52
C PRO A 69 -12.26 -12.39 -17.64
N VAL A 70 -11.81 -12.63 -16.40
CA VAL A 70 -12.50 -13.51 -15.45
C VAL A 70 -12.83 -12.70 -14.18
N PHE A 71 -13.98 -12.90 -13.53
CA PHE A 71 -14.26 -12.40 -12.15
C PHE A 71 -13.95 -10.91 -11.87
N GLN A 72 -14.28 -10.00 -12.80
CA GLN A 72 -13.89 -8.58 -12.73
C GLN A 72 -14.40 -7.85 -11.47
N GLU A 73 -15.66 -8.09 -11.08
CA GLU A 73 -16.27 -7.43 -9.92
C GLU A 73 -15.57 -7.84 -8.62
N ARG A 74 -15.42 -9.15 -8.38
CA ARG A 74 -14.76 -9.68 -7.18
C ARG A 74 -13.32 -9.20 -7.09
N TYR A 75 -12.60 -9.18 -8.21
CA TYR A 75 -11.23 -8.65 -8.26
C TYR A 75 -11.16 -7.18 -7.84
N THR A 76 -12.03 -6.35 -8.41
CA THR A 76 -12.06 -4.91 -8.10
C THR A 76 -12.36 -4.67 -6.63
N GLN A 77 -13.29 -5.44 -6.03
CA GLN A 77 -13.58 -5.35 -4.61
C GLN A 77 -12.37 -5.68 -3.73
N VAL A 78 -11.61 -6.74 -4.07
CA VAL A 78 -10.39 -7.10 -3.34
C VAL A 78 -9.35 -5.98 -3.48
N ILE A 79 -9.13 -5.46 -4.70
CA ILE A 79 -8.20 -4.36 -4.94
C ILE A 79 -8.59 -3.13 -4.11
N CYS A 80 -9.87 -2.75 -4.05
CA CYS A 80 -10.31 -1.63 -3.22
C CYS A 80 -10.00 -1.85 -1.73
N SER A 81 -10.25 -3.07 -1.21
CA SER A 81 -9.88 -3.40 0.18
C SER A 81 -8.37 -3.35 0.42
N LEU A 82 -7.57 -3.85 -0.52
CA LEU A 82 -6.11 -3.78 -0.44
C LEU A 82 -5.58 -2.35 -0.57
N MET A 83 -6.20 -1.51 -1.39
CA MET A 83 -5.88 -0.08 -1.51
C MET A 83 -6.11 0.65 -0.19
N TYR A 84 -7.16 0.30 0.55
CA TYR A 84 -7.37 0.86 1.88
C TYR A 84 -6.28 0.42 2.87
N ILE A 85 -5.95 -0.88 2.89
CA ILE A 85 -4.90 -1.42 3.77
C ILE A 85 -3.54 -0.77 3.47
N THR A 86 -3.20 -0.66 2.17
CA THR A 86 -1.91 -0.10 1.75
C THR A 86 -1.79 1.39 1.96
N ASN A 87 -2.88 2.16 1.93
CA ASN A 87 -2.82 3.62 2.14
C ASN A 87 -2.80 4.01 3.62
N CYS A 88 -3.13 3.08 4.51
CA CYS A 88 -3.27 3.39 5.93
C CYS A 88 -2.11 2.86 6.78
N THR A 89 -1.75 1.58 6.65
CA THR A 89 -0.72 0.99 7.55
C THR A 89 0.26 0.01 6.90
N ARG A 90 0.05 -0.37 5.64
CA ARG A 90 0.80 -1.46 4.99
C ARG A 90 1.53 -1.00 3.73
N PRO A 91 2.59 -0.19 3.85
CA PRO A 91 3.41 0.23 2.70
C PRO A 91 4.09 -0.94 1.98
N ASP A 92 4.32 -2.05 2.66
CA ASP A 92 5.02 -3.24 2.14
C ASP A 92 4.28 -3.94 0.98
N ILE A 93 2.96 -3.75 0.85
CA ILE A 93 2.17 -4.25 -0.29
C ILE A 93 1.84 -3.17 -1.32
N ALA A 94 2.33 -1.94 -1.16
CA ALA A 94 1.96 -0.82 -2.05
C ALA A 94 2.32 -1.09 -3.50
N TYR A 95 3.53 -1.59 -3.75
CA TYR A 95 3.97 -1.93 -5.11
C TYR A 95 3.11 -3.01 -5.78
N PRO A 96 2.95 -4.23 -5.21
CA PRO A 96 2.18 -5.28 -5.87
C PRO A 96 0.69 -4.92 -6.04
N VAL A 97 0.09 -4.20 -5.08
CA VAL A 97 -1.31 -3.75 -5.18
C VAL A 97 -1.48 -2.74 -6.31
N ASN A 98 -0.62 -1.71 -6.39
CA ASN A 98 -0.69 -0.72 -7.46
C ASN A 98 -0.42 -1.33 -8.84
N LYS A 99 0.47 -2.34 -8.92
CA LYS A 99 0.70 -3.10 -10.15
C LYS A 99 -0.58 -3.82 -10.60
N LEU A 100 -1.25 -4.52 -9.69
CA LEU A 100 -2.48 -5.26 -9.97
C LEU A 100 -3.68 -4.36 -10.27
N ALA A 101 -3.76 -3.17 -9.66
CA ALA A 101 -4.84 -2.22 -9.90
C ALA A 101 -4.94 -1.76 -11.38
N MET A 102 -3.83 -1.83 -12.14
CA MET A 102 -3.82 -1.53 -13.57
C MET A 102 -4.59 -2.54 -14.43
N PHE A 103 -4.84 -3.75 -13.92
CA PHE A 103 -5.46 -4.85 -14.69
C PHE A 103 -6.96 -5.04 -14.39
N THR A 104 -7.59 -4.09 -13.70
CA THR A 104 -9.03 -4.13 -13.33
C THR A 104 -9.99 -4.29 -14.50
N ARG A 105 -9.59 -3.97 -15.74
CA ARG A 105 -10.43 -4.09 -16.95
C ARG A 105 -10.21 -5.38 -17.74
N ASN A 106 -9.05 -6.02 -17.62
CA ASN A 106 -8.73 -7.22 -18.38
C ASN A 106 -7.79 -8.11 -17.56
N LEU A 107 -8.39 -8.84 -16.61
CA LEU A 107 -7.66 -9.65 -15.67
C LEU A 107 -7.55 -11.10 -16.14
N GLY A 108 -6.38 -11.70 -15.94
CA GLY A 108 -6.09 -13.10 -16.21
C GLY A 108 -5.96 -13.93 -14.94
N ASN A 109 -5.84 -15.25 -15.11
CA ASN A 109 -5.69 -16.18 -13.98
C ASN A 109 -4.43 -15.89 -13.14
N ASP A 110 -3.35 -15.43 -13.77
CA ASP A 110 -2.10 -15.12 -13.06
C ASP A 110 -2.22 -13.86 -12.19
N HIS A 111 -3.07 -12.90 -12.58
CA HIS A 111 -3.41 -11.75 -11.75
C HIS A 111 -4.17 -12.20 -10.49
N TRP A 112 -5.12 -13.12 -10.66
CA TRP A 112 -5.87 -13.70 -9.54
C TRP A 112 -4.97 -14.47 -8.57
N LYS A 113 -4.03 -15.26 -9.09
CA LYS A 113 -3.03 -15.96 -8.25
C LYS A 113 -2.17 -14.97 -7.45
N THR A 114 -1.70 -13.91 -8.10
CA THR A 114 -0.91 -12.86 -7.43
C THR A 114 -1.73 -12.15 -6.35
N LEU A 115 -3.00 -11.86 -6.63
CA LEU A 115 -3.91 -11.24 -5.65
C LEU A 115 -4.08 -12.12 -4.41
N ASN A 116 -4.32 -13.42 -4.60
CA ASN A 116 -4.40 -14.39 -3.51
C ASN A 116 -3.07 -14.52 -2.75
N TRP A 117 -1.94 -14.38 -3.45
CA TRP A 117 -0.62 -14.35 -2.81
C TRP A 117 -0.49 -13.18 -1.83
N ILE A 118 -0.91 -11.98 -2.24
CA ILE A 118 -0.90 -10.77 -1.38
C ILE A 118 -1.80 -10.98 -0.16
N LEU A 119 -3.01 -11.53 -0.33
CA LEU A 119 -3.90 -11.84 0.79
C LEU A 119 -3.26 -12.84 1.76
N ARG A 120 -2.63 -13.91 1.26
CA ARG A 120 -1.89 -14.87 2.10
C ARG A 120 -0.68 -14.23 2.78
N HIS A 121 -0.07 -13.22 2.17
CA HIS A 121 0.98 -12.43 2.80
C HIS A 121 0.46 -11.56 3.94
N LEU A 122 -0.69 -10.91 3.76
CA LEU A 122 -1.36 -10.17 4.83
C LEU A 122 -1.67 -11.05 6.04
N LYS A 123 -2.02 -12.33 5.82
CA LYS A 123 -2.15 -13.30 6.92
C LYS A 123 -0.84 -13.55 7.66
N TYR A 124 0.29 -13.70 6.95
CA TYR A 124 1.61 -13.86 7.56
C TYR A 124 2.00 -12.65 8.43
N SER A 125 1.65 -11.47 7.95
CA SER A 125 2.04 -10.17 8.51
C SER A 125 0.90 -9.49 9.28
N LEU A 126 -0.06 -10.27 9.79
CA LEU A 126 -1.26 -9.74 10.45
C LEU A 126 -0.92 -8.90 11.70
N THR A 127 0.22 -9.21 12.33
CA THR A 127 0.71 -8.52 13.53
C THR A 127 1.53 -7.27 13.23
N TYR A 128 1.82 -6.97 11.97
CA TYR A 128 2.61 -5.79 11.59
C TYR A 128 1.82 -4.51 11.87
N ARG A 129 2.54 -3.49 12.34
CA ARG A 129 1.99 -2.21 12.78
C ARG A 129 2.97 -1.09 12.43
N LEU A 130 2.46 0.11 12.23
CA LEU A 130 3.30 1.30 12.18
C LEU A 130 3.54 1.75 13.61
N HIS A 131 4.81 1.86 13.99
CA HIS A 131 5.24 2.31 15.32
C HIS A 131 6.00 3.60 15.14
N TYR A 132 5.58 4.64 15.87
CA TYR A 132 6.23 5.94 15.89
C TYR A 132 6.68 6.22 17.32
N SER A 133 7.98 6.49 17.47
CA SER A 133 8.61 7.00 18.68
C SER A 133 8.81 8.51 18.60
N ILE A 134 9.01 9.17 19.74
CA ILE A 134 9.36 10.60 19.77
C ILE A 134 10.70 10.88 19.07
N TYR A 135 11.63 9.91 19.10
CA TYR A 135 12.98 10.06 18.54
C TYR A 135 13.32 8.93 17.56
N PRO A 136 14.07 9.21 16.48
CA PRO A 136 14.50 10.55 16.04
C PRO A 136 13.34 11.36 15.46
N SER A 137 13.24 12.64 15.82
CA SER A 137 12.25 13.58 15.26
C SER A 137 12.72 14.18 13.92
N VAL A 138 13.45 13.38 13.14
CA VAL A 138 14.01 13.77 11.85
C VAL A 138 13.16 13.09 10.78
N LEU A 139 12.72 13.87 9.80
CA LEU A 139 12.07 13.36 8.62
C LEU A 139 13.14 12.81 7.67
N GLU A 140 13.06 11.53 7.35
CA GLU A 140 13.93 10.88 6.38
C GLU A 140 13.11 10.47 5.16
N GLY A 141 13.64 10.71 3.97
CA GLY A 141 13.00 10.37 2.70
C GLY A 141 13.88 9.44 1.88
N TYR A 142 13.26 8.40 1.34
CA TYR A 142 13.90 7.46 0.42
C TYR A 142 13.06 7.40 -0.85
N ASN A 143 13.72 7.41 -2.01
CA ASN A 143 13.08 7.26 -3.30
C ASN A 143 13.79 6.19 -4.12
N ASP A 144 13.04 5.54 -5.02
CA ASP A 144 13.57 4.58 -5.99
C ASP A 144 12.74 4.64 -7.27
N ALA A 145 13.41 4.51 -8.42
CA ALA A 145 12.73 4.44 -9.71
C ALA A 145 13.25 3.30 -10.59
N ASN A 146 12.33 2.42 -10.97
CA ASN A 146 12.65 1.34 -11.90
C ASN A 146 12.32 1.74 -13.33
N TRP A 147 13.36 1.94 -14.15
CA TRP A 147 13.26 2.32 -15.56
C TRP A 147 12.87 1.13 -16.44
N ILE A 148 11.81 1.29 -17.25
CA ILE A 148 11.36 0.35 -18.30
C ILE A 148 11.53 -1.12 -17.87
N SER A 149 10.81 -1.51 -16.82
CA SER A 149 10.88 -2.87 -16.29
C SER A 149 9.97 -3.87 -17.03
N ASP A 150 9.17 -3.40 -17.99
CA ASP A 150 8.15 -4.17 -18.70
C ASP A 150 8.30 -3.96 -20.21
N ILE A 151 8.46 -5.06 -20.96
CA ILE A 151 8.66 -5.04 -22.43
C ILE A 151 7.50 -4.34 -23.14
N GLU A 152 6.30 -4.35 -22.55
CA GLU A 152 5.10 -3.72 -23.10
C GLU A 152 4.70 -2.39 -22.42
N ASN A 153 5.48 -1.89 -21.46
CA ASN A 153 5.13 -0.70 -20.68
C ASN A 153 6.23 0.37 -20.77
N THR A 154 5.93 1.45 -21.48
CA THR A 154 6.90 2.49 -21.82
C THR A 154 7.21 3.48 -20.69
N LYS A 155 6.50 3.39 -19.56
CA LYS A 155 6.71 4.30 -18.42
C LYS A 155 7.28 3.56 -17.22
N SER A 156 8.22 4.20 -16.55
CA SER A 156 8.88 3.73 -15.33
C SER A 156 7.90 3.63 -14.17
N THR A 157 8.24 2.80 -13.17
CA THR A 157 7.55 2.78 -11.88
C THR A 157 8.43 3.42 -10.84
N SER A 158 7.87 4.31 -10.03
CA SER A 158 8.61 5.01 -9.00
C SER A 158 7.91 4.89 -7.67
N GLY A 159 8.69 4.90 -6.60
CA GLY A 159 8.16 4.98 -5.26
C GLY A 159 9.01 5.88 -4.37
N TYR A 160 8.35 6.38 -3.33
CA TYR A 160 9.01 7.04 -2.22
C TYR A 160 8.44 6.53 -0.91
N VAL A 161 9.23 6.68 0.15
CA VAL A 161 8.83 6.44 1.52
C VAL A 161 9.49 7.50 2.41
N PHE A 162 8.66 8.17 3.19
CA PHE A 162 9.06 9.12 4.22
C PHE A 162 8.86 8.49 5.58
N THR A 163 9.84 8.60 6.46
CA THR A 163 9.80 8.06 7.82
C THR A 163 10.07 9.14 8.85
N ILE A 164 9.41 9.03 10.00
CA ILE A 164 9.64 9.88 11.18
C ILE A 164 9.47 9.04 12.44
N GLY A 165 10.35 9.21 13.43
CA GLY A 165 10.23 8.48 14.69
C GLY A 165 10.30 6.95 14.51
N GLY A 166 10.99 6.46 13.49
CA GLY A 166 11.07 5.02 13.16
C GLY A 166 9.85 4.44 12.44
N GLY A 167 8.78 5.22 12.26
CA GLY A 167 7.57 4.81 11.53
C GLY A 167 7.48 5.45 10.16
N VAL A 168 6.75 4.80 9.24
CA VAL A 168 6.49 5.35 7.90
C VAL A 168 5.37 6.39 7.97
N LEU A 169 5.62 7.61 7.49
CA LEU A 169 4.67 8.73 7.49
C LEU A 169 3.89 8.83 6.18
N SER A 170 4.60 8.89 5.06
CA SER A 170 4.02 8.99 3.71
C SER A 170 4.76 8.06 2.76
N TRP A 171 4.04 7.45 1.83
CA TRP A 171 4.63 6.54 0.86
C TRP A 171 3.76 6.48 -0.39
N LYS A 172 4.40 6.13 -1.50
CA LYS A 172 3.73 5.95 -2.78
C LYS A 172 4.48 4.96 -3.62
N SER A 173 3.75 4.18 -4.41
CA SER A 173 4.30 3.42 -5.52
C SER A 173 3.41 3.65 -6.72
N SER A 174 3.90 4.35 -7.73
CA SER A 174 3.09 4.76 -8.87
C SER A 174 3.86 4.71 -10.18
N LYS A 175 3.13 4.54 -11.26
CA LYS A 175 3.69 4.63 -12.61
C LYS A 175 3.92 6.11 -12.94
N GLN A 176 5.09 6.44 -13.48
CA GLN A 176 5.41 7.80 -13.89
C GLN A 176 4.43 8.32 -14.95
N THR A 177 4.10 9.60 -14.88
CA THR A 177 3.21 10.28 -15.85
C THR A 177 3.93 10.51 -17.18
N CYS A 178 5.22 10.84 -17.14
CA CYS A 178 6.06 11.07 -18.30
C CYS A 178 6.94 9.84 -18.65
N ILE A 179 7.47 9.81 -19.88
CA ILE A 179 8.37 8.76 -20.35
C ILE A 179 9.82 9.18 -20.04
N ALA A 180 10.47 8.46 -19.14
CA ALA A 180 11.89 8.61 -18.87
C ALA A 180 12.72 7.94 -19.98
N ARG A 181 13.73 8.66 -20.48
CA ARG A 181 14.61 8.18 -21.55
C ARG A 181 15.83 7.39 -21.04
N CYS A 182 16.08 7.41 -19.74
CA CYS A 182 17.14 6.69 -19.05
C CYS A 182 16.78 6.53 -17.56
N THR A 183 17.53 5.67 -16.87
CA THR A 183 17.45 5.47 -15.41
C THR A 183 17.63 6.77 -14.64
N MET A 184 18.65 7.57 -14.99
CA MET A 184 18.88 8.87 -14.37
C MET A 184 17.66 9.78 -14.47
N LYS A 185 17.01 9.84 -15.63
CA LYS A 185 15.80 10.67 -15.80
C LYS A 185 14.64 10.18 -14.95
N SER A 186 14.45 8.86 -14.82
CA SER A 186 13.40 8.35 -13.94
C SER A 186 13.67 8.65 -12.46
N GLU A 187 14.93 8.63 -12.03
CA GLU A 187 15.33 9.04 -10.67
C GLU A 187 15.04 10.53 -10.41
N PHE A 188 15.39 11.42 -11.35
CA PHE A 188 15.07 12.84 -11.21
C PHE A 188 13.58 13.12 -11.11
N ILE A 189 12.75 12.41 -11.89
CA ILE A 189 11.29 12.58 -11.84
C ILE A 189 10.76 12.18 -10.45
N ILE A 190 11.22 11.08 -9.86
CA ILE A 190 10.72 10.69 -8.53
C ILE A 190 11.23 11.62 -7.44
N LEU A 191 12.45 12.13 -7.57
CA LEU A 191 13.01 13.09 -6.62
C LEU A 191 12.17 14.38 -6.57
N ASP A 192 11.74 14.87 -7.73
CA ASP A 192 10.85 16.03 -7.87
C ASP A 192 9.48 15.78 -7.20
N ASN A 193 8.82 14.66 -7.55
CA ASN A 193 7.55 14.27 -6.93
C ASN A 193 7.65 14.02 -5.41
N ALA A 194 8.80 13.54 -4.94
CA ALA A 194 9.05 13.37 -3.52
C ALA A 194 9.25 14.72 -2.83
N GLY A 195 9.87 15.69 -3.50
CA GLY A 195 9.97 17.08 -3.04
C GLY A 195 8.59 17.71 -2.85
N GLU A 196 7.70 17.58 -3.85
CA GLU A 196 6.32 18.11 -3.78
C GLU A 196 5.50 17.57 -2.59
N GLU A 197 5.78 16.35 -2.12
CA GLU A 197 5.08 15.76 -0.97
C GLU A 197 5.54 16.35 0.38
N VAL A 198 6.75 16.91 0.44
CA VAL A 198 7.37 17.43 1.67
C VAL A 198 7.17 18.95 1.81
N GLU A 199 6.90 19.65 0.72
CA GLU A 199 6.54 21.09 0.70
C GLU A 199 5.18 21.36 1.36
#